data_AF-R5SIW7-F1
#
_entry.id   AF-R5SIW7-F1
#
_cell.length_a   1.000
_cell.length_b   1.000
_cell.length_c   1.000
_cell.angle_alpha   90.00
_cell.angle_beta   90.00
_cell.angle_gamma   90.00
#
_symmetry.space_group_name_H-M   'P 1'
#
loop_
_entity.id
_entity.type
_entity.pdbx_description
1 polymer ?
#
loop_
_entity_poly.entity_id
_entity_poly.type
_entity_poly.pdbx_seq_one_letter_code
_entity_poly.pdbx_strand_id
1 'polypeptide(L)'
;MADEGADAFVVTALDELAWLLDLRGNDVACTPVFLGFLLLTKEDAVLCARAGAVGEEVKASLAADGVRLADYEGIYGLVRALPRGTRVLLDGATANYRLTQSVPDGAETLDRPSPIVPMKAVKNAVEQENLRRAHLADGIVLTRFLRWLKCDAVREGATELSAAAKLEEYRRESADYLEPSFDPILAYGPHGAIVHYEATEETDVPLEAHGLLLADTGGHYRTGTTDVTRTVALGPVAEEEKRACTLVLRGHLALAAARFRAGVTGENLDILARGPLWDEGLDYNHGTGHGVGYLLSVHEGPQRIHWSIASNARHTALEPGMIFSDEPGLYLAGKFGVRLENLLLVREAETNAYGRFLSLEPLTLAPFDRDTIDPSLLSDRELAQLNAYHARVYEALAPHLDAETRAWLRGVTAPLGK
;
A
#
# COMPACT_ATOMS: atom_id res chain seq x y z
N MET A 1 0.35 -23.90 -13.75
CA MET A 1 1.31 -24.99 -14.03
C MET A 1 1.19 -25.52 -15.45
N ALA A 2 0.03 -26.04 -15.88
CA ALA A 2 -0.14 -26.59 -17.23
C ALA A 2 0.21 -25.59 -18.34
N ASP A 3 -0.28 -24.35 -18.27
CA ASP A 3 0.03 -23.29 -19.24
C ASP A 3 1.51 -22.91 -19.29
N GLU A 4 2.22 -23.05 -18.16
CA GLU A 4 3.67 -22.84 -18.07
C GLU A 4 4.47 -24.05 -18.57
N GLY A 5 3.81 -25.19 -18.75
CA GLY A 5 4.44 -26.48 -19.04
C GLY A 5 5.15 -27.11 -17.83
N ALA A 6 4.79 -26.72 -16.61
CA ALA A 6 5.42 -27.21 -15.39
C ALA A 6 4.73 -28.47 -14.83
N ASP A 7 5.52 -29.39 -14.30
CA ASP A 7 5.05 -30.60 -13.59
C ASP A 7 5.09 -30.42 -12.07
N ALA A 8 5.99 -29.57 -11.57
CA ALA A 8 6.06 -29.14 -10.19
C ALA A 8 6.18 -27.62 -10.11
N PHE A 9 5.68 -27.02 -9.04
CA PHE A 9 5.83 -25.58 -8.74
C PHE A 9 6.24 -25.42 -7.29
N VAL A 10 7.32 -24.68 -7.07
CA VAL A 10 7.82 -24.37 -5.73
C VAL A 10 7.54 -22.91 -5.42
N VAL A 11 6.70 -22.67 -4.41
CA VAL A 11 6.38 -21.34 -3.90
C VAL A 11 7.35 -21.00 -2.77
N THR A 12 8.06 -19.88 -2.94
CA THR A 12 9.11 -19.39 -2.04
C THR A 12 8.78 -18.06 -1.41
N ALA A 13 7.96 -17.24 -2.06
CA ALA A 13 7.51 -15.96 -1.54
C ALA A 13 6.42 -16.17 -0.48
N LEU A 14 6.58 -15.54 0.68
CA LEU A 14 5.70 -15.78 1.84
C LEU A 14 4.30 -15.20 1.64
N ASP A 15 4.19 -14.09 0.91
CA ASP A 15 2.92 -13.46 0.55
C ASP A 15 2.13 -14.30 -0.45
N GLU A 16 2.80 -14.93 -1.41
CA GLU A 16 2.17 -15.88 -2.33
C GLU A 16 1.68 -17.15 -1.60
N LEU A 17 2.49 -17.65 -0.66
CA LEU A 17 2.11 -18.79 0.18
C LEU A 17 0.87 -18.49 1.02
N ALA A 18 0.88 -17.34 1.70
CA ALA A 18 -0.22 -16.85 2.52
C ALA A 18 -1.49 -16.63 1.69
N TRP A 19 -1.35 -16.03 0.50
CA TRP A 19 -2.48 -15.82 -0.42
C TRP A 19 -3.06 -17.13 -0.92
N LEU A 20 -2.22 -18.04 -1.42
CA LEU A 20 -2.68 -19.27 -2.07
C LEU A 20 -3.39 -20.22 -1.10
N LEU A 21 -2.97 -20.25 0.17
CA LEU A 21 -3.55 -21.12 1.19
C LEU A 21 -4.62 -20.43 2.05
N ASP A 22 -4.92 -19.15 1.80
CA ASP A 22 -5.76 -18.31 2.66
C ASP A 22 -5.34 -18.34 4.15
N LEU A 23 -4.03 -18.41 4.39
CA LEU A 23 -3.43 -18.41 5.72
C LEU A 23 -2.70 -17.10 5.99
N ARG A 24 -2.60 -16.72 7.26
CA ARG A 24 -1.82 -15.57 7.73
C ARG A 24 -0.97 -15.97 8.93
N GLY A 25 0.10 -15.24 9.14
CA GLY A 25 1.01 -15.42 10.28
C GLY A 25 1.54 -14.08 10.77
N ASN A 26 2.49 -14.14 11.68
CA ASN A 26 3.13 -12.96 12.28
C ASN A 26 4.65 -13.16 12.44
N ASP A 27 5.26 -13.93 11.51
CA ASP A 27 6.70 -14.19 11.55
C ASP A 27 7.52 -12.99 11.04
N VAL A 28 6.89 -12.10 10.26
CA VAL A 28 7.50 -10.88 9.72
C VAL A 28 6.72 -9.68 10.26
N ALA A 29 7.42 -8.74 10.89
CA ALA A 29 6.79 -7.53 11.41
C ALA A 29 6.06 -6.77 10.29
N CYS A 30 4.86 -6.27 10.58
CA CYS A 30 4.06 -5.45 9.66
C CYS A 30 3.64 -6.16 8.36
N THR A 31 3.88 -7.46 8.22
CA THR A 31 3.47 -8.24 7.04
C THR A 31 2.89 -9.57 7.53
N PRO A 32 1.57 -9.80 7.41
CA PRO A 32 0.87 -10.91 8.05
C PRO A 32 1.12 -12.26 7.34
N VAL A 33 2.37 -12.66 7.24
CA VAL A 33 2.85 -13.88 6.57
C VAL A 33 3.55 -14.80 7.56
N PHE A 34 3.78 -16.04 7.16
CA PHE A 34 4.48 -17.05 7.94
C PHE A 34 5.61 -17.66 7.11
N LEU A 35 6.70 -18.04 7.79
CA LEU A 35 7.84 -18.69 7.18
C LEU A 35 7.43 -20.09 6.71
N GLY A 36 7.45 -20.29 5.39
CA GLY A 36 7.21 -21.59 4.80
C GLY A 36 7.62 -21.68 3.34
N PHE A 37 7.57 -22.91 2.84
CA PHE A 37 7.65 -23.22 1.42
C PHE A 37 6.47 -24.11 1.04
N LEU A 38 6.03 -24.04 -0.21
CA LEU A 38 5.02 -24.97 -0.71
C LEU A 38 5.52 -25.63 -1.98
N LEU A 39 5.52 -26.97 -1.99
CA LEU A 39 5.72 -27.76 -3.19
C LEU A 39 4.36 -28.23 -3.70
N LEU A 40 4.03 -27.83 -4.92
CA LEU A 40 2.88 -28.33 -5.67
C LEU A 40 3.36 -29.25 -6.79
N THR A 41 2.70 -30.39 -6.94
CA THR A 41 2.74 -31.21 -8.15
C THR A 41 1.33 -31.27 -8.74
N LYS A 42 1.13 -32.08 -9.79
CA LYS A 42 -0.22 -32.26 -10.35
C LYS A 42 -1.16 -33.00 -9.37
N GLU A 43 -0.60 -33.79 -8.45
CA GLU A 43 -1.35 -34.68 -7.56
C GLU A 43 -1.19 -34.34 -6.07
N ASP A 44 -0.16 -33.58 -5.68
CA ASP A 44 0.19 -33.33 -4.29
C ASP A 44 0.43 -31.85 -3.99
N ALA A 45 0.13 -31.47 -2.74
CA ALA A 45 0.54 -30.20 -2.15
C ALA A 45 1.22 -30.46 -0.80
N VAL A 46 2.42 -29.90 -0.60
CA VAL A 46 3.18 -30.06 0.64
C VAL A 46 3.64 -28.70 1.17
N LEU A 47 3.02 -28.25 2.25
CA LEU A 47 3.44 -27.07 3.00
C LEU A 47 4.55 -27.46 3.98
N CYS A 48 5.74 -26.91 3.78
CA CYS A 48 6.88 -26.98 4.68
C CYS A 48 6.83 -25.78 5.63
N ALA A 49 6.56 -26.02 6.91
CA ALA A 49 6.49 -24.98 7.94
C ALA A 49 7.11 -25.49 9.25
N ARG A 50 7.46 -24.58 10.16
CA ARG A 50 8.06 -24.95 11.45
C ARG A 50 7.08 -25.81 12.27
N ALA A 51 7.59 -26.85 12.91
CA ALA A 51 6.80 -27.65 13.85
C ALA A 51 6.16 -26.75 14.93
N GLY A 52 4.85 -26.89 15.12
CA GLY A 52 4.08 -26.10 16.08
C GLY A 52 3.59 -24.73 15.58
N ALA A 53 4.00 -24.27 14.39
CA ALA A 53 3.52 -23.01 13.82
C ALA A 53 2.06 -23.08 13.34
N VAL A 54 1.58 -24.28 13.00
CA VAL A 54 0.23 -24.51 12.49
C VAL A 54 -0.64 -25.10 13.61
N GLY A 55 -1.74 -24.42 13.96
CA GLY A 55 -2.72 -24.89 14.94
C GLY A 55 -3.56 -26.07 14.43
N GLU A 56 -4.16 -26.86 15.33
CA GLU A 56 -4.90 -28.09 14.97
C GLU A 56 -6.08 -27.85 14.02
N GLU A 57 -6.79 -26.73 14.17
CA GLU A 57 -7.88 -26.35 13.25
C GLU A 57 -7.37 -26.12 11.83
N VAL A 58 -6.27 -25.36 11.69
CA VAL A 58 -5.63 -25.10 10.39
C VAL A 58 -5.07 -26.39 9.79
N LYS A 59 -4.47 -27.27 10.62
CA LYS A 59 -4.01 -28.60 10.16
C LYS A 59 -5.16 -29.42 9.56
N ALA A 60 -6.31 -29.42 10.23
CA ALA A 60 -7.49 -30.15 9.78
C ALA A 60 -8.04 -29.57 8.46
N SER A 61 -8.09 -28.24 8.33
CA SER A 61 -8.49 -27.56 7.09
C SER A 61 -7.54 -27.90 5.93
N LEU A 62 -6.24 -27.71 6.12
CA LEU A 62 -5.21 -28.04 5.12
C LEU A 62 -5.30 -29.50 4.68
N ALA A 63 -5.49 -30.43 5.62
CA ALA A 63 -5.64 -31.85 5.31
C ALA A 63 -6.92 -32.15 4.51
N ALA A 64 -8.02 -31.43 4.79
CA ALA A 64 -9.26 -31.55 4.02
C ALA A 64 -9.10 -31.06 2.57
N ASP A 65 -8.23 -30.06 2.36
CA ASP A 65 -7.84 -29.55 1.04
C ASP A 65 -6.74 -30.39 0.36
N GLY A 66 -6.28 -31.48 1.00
CA GLY A 66 -5.24 -32.36 0.47
C GLY A 66 -3.80 -31.84 0.65
N VAL A 67 -3.61 -30.78 1.44
CA VAL A 67 -2.29 -30.22 1.75
C VAL A 67 -1.65 -30.97 2.92
N ARG A 68 -0.49 -31.59 2.65
CA ARG A 68 0.31 -32.26 3.68
C ARG A 68 1.29 -31.30 4.32
N LEU A 69 1.58 -31.51 5.59
CA LEU A 69 2.63 -30.78 6.30
C LEU A 69 3.95 -31.54 6.31
N ALA A 70 5.03 -30.79 6.15
CA ALA A 70 6.40 -31.26 6.38
C ALA A 70 7.16 -30.23 7.21
N ASP A 71 8.30 -30.63 7.74
CA ASP A 71 9.22 -29.71 8.40
C ASP A 71 9.69 -28.61 7.43
N TYR A 72 9.96 -27.42 7.95
CA TYR A 72 10.40 -26.25 7.17
C TYR A 72 11.60 -26.56 6.25
N GLU A 73 12.61 -27.27 6.76
CA GLU A 73 13.80 -27.65 5.99
C GLU A 73 13.55 -28.85 5.06
N GLY A 74 12.39 -29.50 5.19
CA GLY A 74 11.97 -30.63 4.38
C GLY A 74 11.87 -30.31 2.88
N ILE A 75 11.64 -29.04 2.53
CA ILE A 75 11.51 -28.60 1.13
C ILE A 75 12.68 -29.04 0.26
N TYR A 76 13.92 -28.93 0.77
CA TYR A 76 15.11 -29.27 0.00
C TYR A 76 15.17 -30.77 -0.31
N GLY A 77 14.69 -31.60 0.63
CA GLY A 77 14.59 -33.05 0.44
C GLY A 77 13.50 -33.42 -0.57
N LEU A 78 12.34 -32.76 -0.46
CA LEU A 78 11.21 -32.98 -1.37
C LEU A 78 11.56 -32.61 -2.81
N VAL A 79 12.19 -31.46 -3.03
CA VAL A 79 12.62 -31.03 -4.37
C VAL A 79 13.69 -31.96 -4.95
N ARG A 80 14.66 -32.41 -4.13
CA ARG A 80 15.68 -33.41 -4.57
C ARG A 80 15.08 -34.76 -4.95
N ALA A 81 13.94 -35.11 -4.37
CA ALA A 81 13.26 -36.38 -4.61
C ALA A 81 12.37 -36.36 -5.86
N LEU A 82 12.23 -35.21 -6.56
CA LEU A 82 11.44 -35.12 -7.78
C LEU A 82 11.99 -36.06 -8.87
N PRO A 83 11.13 -36.76 -9.63
CA PRO A 83 11.56 -37.67 -10.68
C PRO A 83 12.43 -37.00 -11.75
N ARG A 84 13.30 -37.80 -12.40
CA ARG A 84 14.00 -37.36 -13.60
C ARG A 84 12.99 -36.99 -14.69
N GLY A 85 13.25 -35.91 -15.42
CA GLY A 85 12.39 -35.35 -16.45
C GLY A 85 11.34 -34.37 -15.94
N THR A 86 11.20 -34.18 -14.63
CA THR A 86 10.26 -33.21 -14.04
C THR A 86 10.65 -31.80 -14.46
N ARG A 87 9.68 -31.01 -14.94
CA ARG A 87 9.85 -29.58 -15.20
C ARG A 87 9.38 -28.79 -13.98
N VAL A 88 10.32 -28.15 -13.27
CA VAL A 88 10.08 -27.46 -12.00
C VAL A 88 9.99 -25.97 -12.24
N LEU A 89 8.79 -25.40 -12.07
CA LEU A 89 8.61 -23.95 -12.01
C LEU A 89 9.16 -23.43 -10.69
N LEU A 90 10.10 -22.50 -10.78
CA LEU A 90 10.76 -21.87 -9.64
C LEU A 90 11.11 -20.45 -10.04
N ASP A 91 10.75 -19.47 -9.23
CA ASP A 91 11.10 -18.07 -9.50
C ASP A 91 12.50 -17.77 -8.95
N GLY A 92 13.48 -17.63 -9.83
CA GLY A 92 14.87 -17.34 -9.47
C GLY A 92 15.08 -15.99 -8.81
N ALA A 93 14.12 -15.05 -8.90
CA ALA A 93 14.19 -13.77 -8.22
C ALA A 93 13.86 -13.87 -6.72
N THR A 94 13.11 -14.90 -6.29
CA THR A 94 12.73 -15.10 -4.88
C THR A 94 13.30 -16.39 -4.28
N ALA A 95 13.70 -17.36 -5.10
CA ALA A 95 14.28 -18.61 -4.65
C ALA A 95 15.69 -18.43 -4.07
N ASN A 96 15.91 -18.98 -2.87
CA ASN A 96 17.26 -19.01 -2.31
C ASN A 96 18.17 -19.99 -3.08
N TYR A 97 19.48 -19.72 -3.05
CA TYR A 97 20.47 -20.52 -3.78
C TYR A 97 20.39 -22.03 -3.44
N ARG A 98 20.21 -22.40 -2.17
CA ARG A 98 20.16 -23.81 -1.75
C ARG A 98 18.98 -24.56 -2.37
N LEU A 99 17.85 -23.90 -2.57
CA LEU A 99 16.69 -24.46 -3.23
C LEU A 99 16.96 -24.66 -4.72
N THR A 100 17.59 -23.69 -5.39
CA THR A 100 17.99 -23.85 -6.80
C THR A 100 18.94 -25.03 -7.00
N GLN A 101 19.87 -25.26 -6.06
CA GLN A 101 20.79 -26.40 -6.04
C GLN A 101 20.14 -27.72 -5.58
N SER A 102 18.89 -27.69 -5.13
CA SER A 102 18.15 -28.88 -4.72
C SER A 102 17.36 -29.50 -5.87
N VAL A 103 17.18 -28.80 -6.99
CA VAL A 103 16.61 -29.40 -8.21
C VAL A 103 17.60 -30.45 -8.74
N PRO A 104 17.18 -31.72 -8.93
CA PRO A 104 18.12 -32.79 -9.31
C PRO A 104 18.60 -32.64 -10.76
N ASP A 105 19.82 -33.08 -11.08
CA ASP A 105 20.45 -32.98 -12.42
C ASP A 105 19.60 -33.56 -13.58
N GLY A 106 18.64 -34.43 -13.26
CA GLY A 106 17.73 -35.02 -14.24
C GLY A 106 16.43 -34.23 -14.47
N ALA A 107 16.17 -33.17 -13.72
CA ALA A 107 15.00 -32.29 -13.85
C ALA A 107 15.38 -30.98 -14.56
N GLU A 108 14.38 -30.28 -15.10
CA GLU A 108 14.55 -28.98 -15.75
C GLU A 108 13.97 -27.89 -14.86
N THR A 109 14.78 -26.88 -14.51
CA THR A 109 14.27 -25.68 -13.85
C THR A 109 13.70 -24.72 -14.89
N LEU A 110 12.41 -24.41 -14.77
CA LEU A 110 11.75 -23.34 -15.51
C LEU A 110 11.84 -22.06 -14.65
N ASP A 111 12.91 -21.30 -14.82
CA ASP A 111 13.10 -20.03 -14.11
C ASP A 111 12.19 -18.94 -14.70
N ARG A 112 11.06 -18.68 -14.02
CA ARG A 112 10.03 -17.73 -14.45
C ARG A 112 9.33 -17.11 -13.24
N PRO A 113 8.80 -15.89 -13.38
CA PRO A 113 7.95 -15.29 -12.36
C PRO A 113 6.79 -16.19 -11.97
N SER A 114 6.47 -16.21 -10.68
CA SER A 114 5.34 -16.98 -10.19
C SER A 114 4.01 -16.60 -10.86
N PRO A 115 3.16 -17.58 -11.23
CA PRO A 115 1.82 -17.32 -11.76
C PRO A 115 0.87 -16.78 -10.69
N ILE A 116 1.22 -16.87 -9.39
CA ILE A 116 0.41 -16.31 -8.29
C ILE A 116 0.49 -14.78 -8.29
N VAL A 117 1.62 -14.19 -8.66
CA VAL A 117 1.84 -12.73 -8.68
C VAL A 117 0.72 -11.98 -9.46
N PRO A 118 0.44 -12.30 -10.75
CA PRO A 118 -0.66 -11.64 -11.45
C PRO A 118 -2.05 -12.01 -10.92
N MET A 119 -2.22 -13.15 -10.25
CA MET A 119 -3.51 -13.55 -9.67
C MET A 119 -3.86 -12.68 -8.46
N LYS A 120 -2.94 -12.54 -7.50
CA LYS A 120 -3.17 -11.73 -6.28
C LYS A 120 -3.17 -10.23 -6.55
N ALA A 121 -2.52 -9.79 -7.63
CA ALA A 121 -2.53 -8.40 -8.06
C ALA A 121 -3.95 -7.89 -8.37
N VAL A 122 -4.81 -8.75 -8.95
CA VAL A 122 -6.18 -8.41 -9.36
C VAL A 122 -7.16 -8.86 -8.29
N LYS A 123 -7.61 -7.91 -7.45
CA LYS A 123 -8.50 -8.20 -6.34
C LYS A 123 -9.89 -8.54 -6.88
N ASN A 124 -10.48 -9.62 -6.36
CA ASN A 124 -11.86 -9.99 -6.68
C ASN A 124 -12.86 -9.04 -6.01
N ALA A 125 -14.16 -9.17 -6.33
CA ALA A 125 -15.18 -8.24 -5.84
C ALA A 125 -15.32 -8.24 -4.30
N VAL A 126 -15.08 -9.38 -3.63
CA VAL A 126 -15.14 -9.48 -2.17
C VAL A 126 -13.94 -8.79 -1.54
N GLU A 127 -12.73 -9.02 -2.05
CA GLU A 127 -11.51 -8.35 -1.60
C GLU A 127 -11.61 -6.83 -1.77
N GLN A 128 -12.11 -6.36 -2.92
CA GLN A 128 -12.34 -4.93 -3.17
C GLN A 128 -13.31 -4.31 -2.16
N GLU A 129 -14.39 -5.00 -1.82
CA GLU A 129 -15.35 -4.50 -0.84
C GLU A 129 -14.79 -4.50 0.57
N ASN A 130 -14.04 -5.53 0.95
CA ASN A 130 -13.36 -5.57 2.23
C ASN A 130 -12.30 -4.46 2.32
N LEU A 131 -11.56 -4.17 1.25
CA LEU A 131 -10.62 -3.04 1.22
C LEU A 131 -11.33 -1.70 1.42
N ARG A 132 -12.52 -1.49 0.84
CA ARG A 132 -13.34 -0.29 1.17
C ARG A 132 -13.67 -0.21 2.66
N ARG A 133 -13.96 -1.34 3.31
CA ARG A 133 -14.21 -1.38 4.77
C ARG A 133 -12.95 -1.11 5.58
N ALA A 134 -11.79 -1.63 5.19
CA ALA A 134 -10.52 -1.34 5.83
C ALA A 134 -10.23 0.18 5.79
N HIS A 135 -10.40 0.80 4.62
CA HIS A 135 -10.18 2.25 4.47
C HIS A 135 -11.25 3.10 5.17
N LEU A 136 -12.48 2.59 5.33
CA LEU A 136 -13.49 3.23 6.18
C LEU A 136 -13.05 3.19 7.66
N ALA A 137 -12.62 2.02 8.15
CA ALA A 137 -12.16 1.86 9.52
C ALA A 137 -10.94 2.73 9.83
N ASP A 138 -9.94 2.73 8.95
CA ASP A 138 -8.75 3.56 9.10
C ASP A 138 -9.07 5.05 8.92
N GLY A 139 -10.00 5.40 8.03
CA GLY A 139 -10.46 6.79 7.87
C GLY A 139 -11.13 7.38 9.12
N ILE A 140 -11.86 6.57 9.89
CA ILE A 140 -12.42 6.96 11.19
C ILE A 140 -11.28 7.27 12.18
N VAL A 141 -10.28 6.40 12.25
CA VAL A 141 -9.12 6.56 13.13
C VAL A 141 -8.29 7.80 12.73
N LEU A 142 -7.97 7.93 11.45
CA LEU A 142 -7.22 9.06 10.91
C LEU A 142 -7.94 10.37 11.12
N THR A 143 -9.26 10.42 10.99
CA THR A 143 -10.02 11.65 11.29
C THR A 143 -9.87 12.08 12.75
N ARG A 144 -9.92 11.13 13.69
CA ARG A 144 -9.69 11.41 15.11
C ARG A 144 -8.24 11.86 15.37
N PHE A 145 -7.29 11.18 14.74
CA PHE A 145 -5.88 11.50 14.84
C PHE A 145 -5.54 12.89 14.29
N LEU A 146 -6.03 13.22 13.09
CA LEU A 146 -5.85 14.53 12.47
C LEU A 146 -6.50 15.65 13.31
N ARG A 147 -7.69 15.40 13.89
CA ARG A 147 -8.28 16.34 14.85
C ARG A 147 -7.35 16.54 16.05
N TRP A 148 -6.87 15.46 16.67
CA TRP A 148 -5.97 15.54 17.81
C TRP A 148 -4.67 16.29 17.47
N LEU A 149 -4.05 16.02 16.32
CA LEU A 149 -2.88 16.76 15.83
C LEU A 149 -3.15 18.27 15.76
N LYS A 150 -4.29 18.66 15.18
CA LYS A 150 -4.64 20.07 14.95
C LYS A 150 -5.09 20.81 16.21
N CYS A 151 -5.66 20.11 17.19
CA CYS A 151 -6.32 20.76 18.32
C CYS A 151 -5.59 20.57 19.65
N ASP A 152 -4.87 19.46 19.81
CA ASP A 152 -4.50 18.94 21.13
C ASP A 152 -3.00 18.61 21.23
N ALA A 153 -2.38 18.05 20.18
CA ALA A 153 -1.03 17.49 20.22
C ALA A 153 0.04 18.46 20.77
N VAL A 154 0.14 19.68 20.22
CA VAL A 154 1.12 20.67 20.68
C VAL A 154 0.86 21.11 22.12
N ARG A 155 -0.42 21.31 22.50
CA ARG A 155 -0.82 21.68 23.87
C ARG A 155 -0.48 20.57 24.88
N GLU A 156 -0.53 19.33 24.43
CA GLU A 156 -0.19 18.14 25.22
C GLU A 156 1.31 17.83 25.22
N GLY A 157 2.13 18.62 24.50
CA GLY A 157 3.57 18.44 24.44
C GLY A 157 3.98 17.19 23.65
N ALA A 158 3.19 16.82 22.64
CA ALA A 158 3.47 15.67 21.80
C ALA A 158 4.82 15.85 21.06
N THR A 159 5.52 14.73 20.92
CA THR A 159 6.67 14.49 20.04
C THR A 159 6.29 13.57 18.88
N GLU A 160 7.19 13.36 17.93
CA GLU A 160 7.02 12.42 16.81
C GLU A 160 6.70 10.99 17.30
N LEU A 161 7.46 10.46 18.26
CA LEU A 161 7.23 9.15 18.85
C LEU A 161 5.88 9.07 19.58
N SER A 162 5.54 10.11 20.36
CA SER A 162 4.27 10.13 21.09
C SER A 162 3.06 10.24 20.15
N ALA A 163 3.21 10.91 19.00
CA ALA A 163 2.18 11.00 17.98
C ALA A 163 1.97 9.64 17.29
N ALA A 164 3.04 8.90 17.00
CA ALA A 164 2.97 7.53 16.51
C ALA A 164 2.24 6.62 17.52
N ALA A 165 2.59 6.72 18.81
CA ALA A 165 1.93 5.97 19.87
C ALA A 165 0.44 6.33 20.01
N LYS A 166 0.08 7.61 19.84
CA LYS A 166 -1.31 8.06 19.87
C LYS A 166 -2.14 7.51 18.71
N LEU A 167 -1.55 7.44 17.52
CA LEU A 167 -2.21 6.82 16.37
C LEU A 167 -2.45 5.33 16.61
N GLU A 168 -1.45 4.61 17.13
CA GLU A 168 -1.57 3.19 17.48
C GLU A 168 -2.64 2.95 18.56
N GLU A 169 -2.73 3.82 19.57
CA GLU A 169 -3.82 3.80 20.56
C GLU A 169 -5.18 3.83 19.88
N TYR A 170 -5.40 4.77 18.96
CA TYR A 170 -6.68 4.89 18.25
C TYR A 170 -6.97 3.70 17.31
N ARG A 171 -5.95 3.14 16.64
CA ARG A 171 -6.15 1.95 15.78
C ARG A 171 -6.55 0.73 16.59
N ARG A 172 -5.93 0.51 17.76
CA ARG A 172 -6.24 -0.60 18.67
C ARG A 172 -7.64 -0.59 19.25
N GLU A 173 -8.36 0.53 19.19
CA GLU A 173 -9.77 0.57 19.57
C GLU A 173 -10.68 -0.20 18.60
N SER A 174 -10.25 -0.40 17.35
CA SER A 174 -10.99 -1.21 16.38
C SER A 174 -10.74 -2.70 16.62
N ALA A 175 -11.82 -3.48 16.76
CA ALA A 175 -11.74 -4.94 16.89
C ALA A 175 -11.23 -5.64 15.61
N ASP A 176 -11.28 -4.96 14.47
CA ASP A 176 -10.82 -5.46 13.18
C ASP A 176 -9.33 -5.14 12.93
N TYR A 177 -8.70 -4.27 13.72
CA TYR A 177 -7.29 -3.94 13.59
C TYR A 177 -6.41 -5.11 14.06
N LEU A 178 -5.31 -5.34 13.35
CA LEU A 178 -4.34 -6.40 13.63
C LEU A 178 -3.02 -5.81 14.11
N GLU A 179 -2.38 -5.01 13.26
CA GLU A 179 -1.07 -4.39 13.48
C GLU A 179 -0.83 -3.29 12.42
N PRO A 180 0.20 -2.44 12.56
CA PRO A 180 0.60 -1.51 11.50
C PRO A 180 0.97 -2.25 10.22
N SER A 181 0.70 -1.66 9.05
CA SER A 181 1.16 -2.25 7.77
C SER A 181 2.61 -1.94 7.44
N PHE A 182 3.21 -1.01 8.18
CA PHE A 182 4.63 -0.64 8.24
C PHE A 182 4.83 0.26 9.47
N ASP A 183 6.08 0.51 9.85
CA ASP A 183 6.39 1.44 10.95
C ASP A 183 6.00 2.87 10.55
N PRO A 184 5.12 3.55 11.32
CA PRO A 184 4.57 4.84 10.90
C PRO A 184 5.64 5.94 10.94
N ILE A 185 5.66 6.77 9.91
CA ILE A 185 6.56 7.92 9.79
C ILE A 185 5.82 9.17 10.25
N LEU A 186 6.20 9.70 11.41
CA LEU A 186 5.74 10.97 11.93
C LEU A 186 6.94 11.92 11.91
N ALA A 187 7.03 12.77 10.89
CA ALA A 187 8.23 13.54 10.59
C ALA A 187 7.93 15.04 10.59
N TYR A 188 8.38 15.73 11.64
CA TYR A 188 8.13 17.15 11.88
C TYR A 188 9.24 18.03 11.27
N GLY A 189 8.83 19.09 10.58
CA GLY A 189 9.75 20.06 9.99
C GLY A 189 10.84 19.39 9.13
N PRO A 190 12.14 19.63 9.40
CA PRO A 190 13.24 19.07 8.60
C PRO A 190 13.26 17.56 8.46
N HIS A 191 12.73 16.80 9.42
CA HIS A 191 12.64 15.33 9.32
C HIS A 191 11.74 14.90 8.17
N GLY A 192 10.71 15.69 7.84
CA GLY A 192 9.83 15.42 6.71
C GLY A 192 10.57 15.34 5.37
N ALA A 193 11.77 15.93 5.26
CA ALA A 193 12.59 15.85 4.05
C ALA A 193 13.34 14.51 3.88
N ILE A 194 13.30 13.63 4.87
CA ILE A 194 13.94 12.30 4.85
C ILE A 194 12.85 11.28 4.51
N VAL A 195 12.88 10.76 3.26
CA VAL A 195 11.78 9.94 2.70
C VAL A 195 11.44 8.72 3.57
N HIS A 196 12.45 8.02 4.07
CA HIS A 196 12.33 6.87 4.97
C HIS A 196 12.83 7.25 6.38
N TYR A 197 12.27 8.33 6.94
CA TYR A 197 12.55 8.72 8.31
C TYR A 197 11.91 7.74 9.30
N GLU A 198 12.64 7.41 10.36
CA GLU A 198 12.12 6.67 11.50
C GLU A 198 12.61 7.38 12.76
N ALA A 199 11.68 7.87 13.57
CA ALA A 199 12.03 8.53 14.82
C ALA A 199 12.62 7.53 15.81
N THR A 200 13.65 7.95 16.52
CA THR A 200 14.30 7.20 17.60
C THR A 200 14.30 8.04 18.87
N GLU A 201 14.58 7.45 20.03
CA GLU A 201 14.72 8.24 21.28
C GLU A 201 15.77 9.36 21.15
N GLU A 202 16.77 9.21 20.29
CA GLU A 202 17.82 10.20 20.06
C GLU A 202 17.39 11.32 19.09
N THR A 203 16.42 11.03 18.21
CA THR A 203 15.97 11.95 17.15
C THR A 203 14.56 12.49 17.35
N ASP A 204 13.84 12.03 18.38
CA ASP A 204 12.48 12.46 18.71
C ASP A 204 12.45 13.95 19.05
N VAL A 205 11.71 14.73 18.25
CA VAL A 205 11.54 16.17 18.47
C VAL A 205 10.12 16.53 18.90
N PRO A 206 9.95 17.59 19.71
CA PRO A 206 8.62 18.10 20.07
C PRO A 206 7.93 18.70 18.84
N LEU A 207 6.62 18.49 18.77
CA LEU A 207 5.74 19.16 17.82
C LEU A 207 5.46 20.58 18.32
N GLU A 208 5.61 21.58 17.45
CA GLU A 208 5.34 22.97 17.78
C GLU A 208 4.15 23.54 16.98
N ALA A 209 3.61 24.67 17.44
CA ALA A 209 2.43 25.31 16.84
C ALA A 209 2.75 26.08 15.53
N HIS A 210 3.58 25.50 14.67
CA HIS A 210 3.96 26.03 13.35
C HIS A 210 4.48 24.92 12.44
N GLY A 211 4.61 25.20 11.15
CA GLY A 211 5.23 24.29 10.20
C GLY A 211 4.41 23.03 9.90
N LEU A 212 5.08 22.07 9.26
CA LEU A 212 4.49 20.85 8.74
C LEU A 212 4.87 19.62 9.55
N LEU A 213 3.92 18.69 9.67
CA LEU A 213 4.14 17.30 10.05
C LEU A 213 3.74 16.41 8.89
N LEU A 214 4.66 15.59 8.40
CA LEU A 214 4.35 14.51 7.47
C LEU A 214 4.00 13.27 8.30
N ALA A 215 2.81 12.71 8.09
CA ALA A 215 2.33 11.50 8.72
C ALA A 215 2.05 10.44 7.66
N ASP A 216 2.96 9.49 7.49
CA ASP A 216 2.80 8.32 6.63
C ASP A 216 2.58 7.07 7.46
N THR A 217 1.42 6.43 7.24
CA THR A 217 0.91 5.44 8.17
C THR A 217 0.01 4.45 7.45
N GLY A 218 -0.05 3.23 7.95
CA GLY A 218 -1.07 2.27 7.49
C GLY A 218 -1.35 1.20 8.53
N GLY A 219 -2.39 0.41 8.28
CA GLY A 219 -2.82 -0.65 9.18
C GLY A 219 -3.26 -1.90 8.43
N HIS A 220 -2.99 -3.05 9.04
CA HIS A 220 -3.66 -4.29 8.70
C HIS A 220 -4.95 -4.41 9.49
N TYR A 221 -6.04 -4.60 8.75
CA TYR A 221 -7.35 -4.93 9.26
C TYR A 221 -7.73 -6.32 8.77
N ARG A 222 -8.61 -7.03 9.48
CA ARG A 222 -9.17 -8.31 9.00
C ARG A 222 -9.78 -8.23 7.59
N THR A 223 -10.11 -7.03 7.14
CA THR A 223 -10.71 -6.70 5.85
C THR A 223 -9.71 -6.13 4.83
N GLY A 224 -8.42 -5.99 5.14
CA GLY A 224 -7.42 -5.56 4.16
C GLY A 224 -6.29 -4.73 4.74
N THR A 225 -5.43 -4.25 3.86
CA THR A 225 -4.25 -3.43 4.18
C THR A 225 -4.51 -1.99 3.73
N THR A 226 -4.11 -1.01 4.55
CA THR A 226 -4.14 0.41 4.20
C THR A 226 -2.73 0.99 4.12
N ASP A 227 -2.62 2.05 3.33
CA ASP A 227 -1.44 2.91 3.21
C ASP A 227 -1.90 4.35 2.91
N VAL A 228 -1.37 5.31 3.64
CA VAL A 228 -1.82 6.70 3.59
C VAL A 228 -0.84 7.65 4.27
N THR A 229 -0.30 8.53 3.43
CA THR A 229 0.35 9.75 3.86
C THR A 229 -0.55 10.99 3.83
N ARG A 230 -0.50 11.79 4.90
CA ARG A 230 -0.99 13.18 4.95
C ARG A 230 0.11 14.11 5.46
N THR A 231 0.28 15.25 4.82
CA THR A 231 1.06 16.38 5.36
C THR A 231 0.11 17.40 5.99
N VAL A 232 0.35 17.74 7.25
CA VAL A 232 -0.57 18.48 8.14
C VAL A 232 0.12 19.74 8.65
N ALA A 233 -0.58 20.86 8.66
CA ALA A 233 -0.11 22.10 9.26
C ALA A 233 -0.40 22.09 10.78
N LEU A 234 0.64 22.22 11.62
CA LEU A 234 0.46 22.33 13.09
C LEU A 234 0.26 23.77 13.57
N GLY A 235 0.29 24.73 12.64
CA GLY A 235 0.05 26.15 12.89
C GLY A 235 0.29 26.96 11.61
N PRO A 236 0.81 28.20 11.70
CA PRO A 236 1.23 28.96 10.52
C PRO A 236 2.26 28.19 9.70
N VAL A 237 2.03 28.11 8.39
CA VAL A 237 2.92 27.50 7.40
C VAL A 237 3.44 28.55 6.43
N ALA A 238 4.70 28.42 6.03
CA ALA A 238 5.36 29.34 5.12
C ALA A 238 4.82 29.23 3.69
N GLU A 239 4.99 30.28 2.89
CA GLU A 239 4.54 30.29 1.50
C GLU A 239 5.24 29.21 0.64
N GLU A 240 6.52 28.94 0.90
CA GLU A 240 7.27 27.85 0.24
C GLU A 240 6.65 26.46 0.55
N GLU A 241 6.24 26.24 1.81
CA GLU A 241 5.59 25.00 2.27
C GLU A 241 4.20 24.84 1.64
N LYS A 242 3.37 25.89 1.68
CA LYS A 242 2.03 25.85 1.05
C LYS A 242 2.12 25.60 -0.45
N ARG A 243 3.06 26.24 -1.12
CA ARG A 243 3.28 26.06 -2.54
C ARG A 243 3.71 24.63 -2.86
N ALA A 244 4.64 24.07 -2.10
CA ALA A 244 5.04 22.66 -2.22
C ALA A 244 3.84 21.70 -2.02
N CYS A 245 3.09 21.86 -0.94
CA CYS A 245 1.87 21.09 -0.66
C CYS A 245 0.87 21.16 -1.81
N THR A 246 0.67 22.36 -2.37
CA THR A 246 -0.29 22.56 -3.45
C THR A 246 0.18 21.92 -4.76
N LEU A 247 1.46 22.00 -5.11
CA LEU A 247 2.00 21.33 -6.31
C LEU A 247 1.91 19.82 -6.22
N VAL A 248 2.25 19.25 -5.05
CA VAL A 248 2.10 17.81 -4.78
C VAL A 248 0.63 17.39 -4.87
N LEU A 249 -0.28 18.17 -4.28
CA LEU A 249 -1.72 17.91 -4.35
C LEU A 249 -2.24 17.96 -5.79
N ARG A 250 -1.77 18.90 -6.62
CA ARG A 250 -2.15 18.96 -8.04
C ARG A 250 -1.76 17.69 -8.78
N GLY A 251 -0.56 17.17 -8.52
CA GLY A 251 -0.10 15.89 -9.06
C GLY A 251 -0.99 14.74 -8.64
N HIS A 252 -1.26 14.64 -7.34
CA HIS A 252 -2.14 13.63 -6.77
C HIS A 252 -3.56 13.68 -7.39
N LEU A 253 -4.18 14.86 -7.46
CA LEU A 253 -5.51 15.02 -8.08
C LEU A 253 -5.50 14.68 -9.57
N ALA A 254 -4.41 14.96 -10.29
CA ALA A 254 -4.28 14.64 -11.70
C ALA A 254 -4.21 13.13 -11.94
N LEU A 255 -3.43 12.39 -11.15
CA LEU A 255 -3.37 10.94 -11.22
C LEU A 255 -4.69 10.30 -10.78
N ALA A 256 -5.23 10.65 -9.61
CA ALA A 256 -6.50 10.13 -9.11
C ALA A 256 -7.68 10.33 -10.09
N ALA A 257 -7.62 11.35 -10.95
CA ALA A 257 -8.65 11.64 -11.96
C ALA A 257 -8.41 11.01 -13.34
N ALA A 258 -7.35 10.20 -13.48
CA ALA A 258 -6.98 9.63 -14.76
C ALA A 258 -8.07 8.72 -15.33
N ARG A 259 -8.30 8.87 -16.64
CA ARG A 259 -9.08 7.95 -17.47
C ARG A 259 -8.22 7.57 -18.67
N PHE A 260 -8.02 6.28 -18.90
CA PHE A 260 -7.01 5.79 -19.82
C PHE A 260 -7.47 4.53 -20.56
N ARG A 261 -6.87 4.23 -21.71
CA ARG A 261 -7.20 3.02 -22.47
C ARG A 261 -6.63 1.77 -21.78
N ALA A 262 -7.33 0.65 -21.86
CA ALA A 262 -6.79 -0.63 -21.42
C ALA A 262 -5.46 -0.94 -22.14
N GLY A 263 -4.53 -1.60 -21.42
CA GLY A 263 -3.16 -1.85 -21.89
C GLY A 263 -2.14 -0.77 -21.50
N VAL A 264 -2.58 0.33 -20.90
CA VAL A 264 -1.71 1.34 -20.27
C VAL A 264 -1.05 0.77 -19.02
N THR A 265 0.22 1.11 -18.83
CA THR A 265 1.03 0.74 -17.68
C THR A 265 1.23 1.92 -16.74
N GLY A 266 1.78 1.67 -15.54
CA GLY A 266 2.04 2.74 -14.58
C GLY A 266 3.06 3.77 -15.09
N GLU A 267 4.01 3.38 -15.95
CA GLU A 267 4.95 4.31 -16.57
C GLU A 267 4.27 5.42 -17.37
N ASN A 268 3.14 5.11 -18.02
CA ASN A 268 2.43 6.10 -18.81
C ASN A 268 1.67 7.10 -17.93
N LEU A 269 1.34 6.73 -16.69
CA LEU A 269 0.54 7.54 -15.79
C LEU A 269 1.37 8.35 -14.79
N ASP A 270 2.60 7.92 -14.50
CA ASP A 270 3.49 8.56 -13.52
C ASP A 270 3.72 10.06 -13.79
N ILE A 271 3.76 10.45 -15.07
CA ILE A 271 3.88 11.85 -15.48
C ILE A 271 2.73 12.74 -14.99
N LEU A 272 1.53 12.18 -14.76
CA LEU A 272 0.38 12.95 -14.28
C LEU A 272 0.63 13.49 -12.87
N ALA A 273 1.26 12.68 -12.02
CA ALA A 273 1.61 13.09 -10.67
C ALA A 273 2.82 14.04 -10.63
N ARG A 274 3.77 13.88 -11.56
CA ARG A 274 4.99 14.70 -11.62
C ARG A 274 4.82 16.01 -12.36
N GLY A 275 3.89 16.11 -13.31
CA GLY A 275 3.73 17.25 -14.21
C GLY A 275 3.80 18.61 -13.51
N PRO A 276 2.98 18.85 -12.45
CA PRO A 276 3.02 20.12 -11.72
C PRO A 276 4.37 20.46 -11.08
N LEU A 277 5.16 19.46 -10.68
CA LEU A 277 6.52 19.68 -10.15
C LEU A 277 7.54 19.88 -11.27
N TRP A 278 7.46 19.09 -12.34
CA TRP A 278 8.38 19.16 -13.48
C TRP A 278 8.26 20.47 -14.27
N ASP A 279 7.07 21.06 -14.35
CA ASP A 279 6.85 22.40 -14.91
C ASP A 279 7.70 23.47 -14.20
N GLU A 280 8.16 23.19 -12.98
CA GLU A 280 8.99 24.07 -12.18
C GLU A 280 10.43 23.55 -11.98
N GLY A 281 10.79 22.44 -12.62
CA GLY A 281 12.10 21.80 -12.44
C GLY A 281 12.30 21.16 -11.06
N LEU A 282 11.22 20.80 -10.37
CA LEU A 282 11.21 20.08 -9.10
C LEU A 282 10.93 18.59 -9.35
N ASP A 283 11.36 17.70 -8.45
CA ASP A 283 11.09 16.25 -8.56
C ASP A 283 11.18 15.55 -7.20
N TYR A 284 10.78 14.27 -7.16
CA TYR A 284 10.93 13.36 -6.02
C TYR A 284 11.59 12.03 -6.41
N ASN A 285 12.49 11.53 -5.56
CA ASN A 285 13.37 10.40 -5.86
C ASN A 285 12.80 9.02 -5.46
N HIS A 286 11.49 8.82 -5.60
CA HIS A 286 10.82 7.53 -5.37
C HIS A 286 9.73 7.26 -6.41
N GLY A 287 9.11 6.08 -6.35
CA GLY A 287 7.91 5.72 -7.12
C GLY A 287 6.76 6.69 -6.85
N THR A 288 5.91 6.96 -7.83
CA THR A 288 4.60 7.59 -7.53
C THR A 288 3.64 6.59 -6.91
N GLY A 289 3.89 5.30 -7.08
CA GLY A 289 3.03 4.28 -6.52
C GLY A 289 3.57 2.87 -6.63
N HIS A 290 3.11 2.01 -5.73
CA HIS A 290 3.29 0.56 -5.71
C HIS A 290 1.94 -0.12 -5.54
N GLY A 291 1.83 -1.40 -5.92
CA GLY A 291 0.64 -2.17 -5.57
C GLY A 291 0.57 -2.45 -4.08
N VAL A 292 -0.62 -2.83 -3.60
CA VAL A 292 -0.89 -3.17 -2.20
C VAL A 292 -1.65 -4.50 -2.11
N GLY A 293 -1.21 -5.37 -1.21
CA GLY A 293 -1.80 -6.68 -0.98
C GLY A 293 -3.11 -6.65 -0.20
N TYR A 294 -3.92 -7.71 -0.35
CA TYR A 294 -5.12 -7.90 0.47
C TYR A 294 -4.76 -8.61 1.78
N LEU A 295 -4.56 -7.84 2.85
CA LEU A 295 -4.05 -8.34 4.12
C LEU A 295 -2.72 -9.07 3.92
N LEU A 296 -1.77 -8.44 3.22
CA LEU A 296 -0.46 -8.98 2.84
C LEU A 296 0.57 -7.84 2.86
N SER A 297 1.66 -7.93 2.08
CA SER A 297 2.63 -6.84 1.96
C SER A 297 1.95 -5.53 1.53
N VAL A 298 2.30 -4.43 2.22
CA VAL A 298 1.90 -3.08 1.80
C VAL A 298 2.55 -2.70 0.46
N HIS A 299 3.75 -3.21 0.20
CA HIS A 299 4.44 -3.10 -1.08
C HIS A 299 4.28 -4.41 -1.88
N GLU A 300 3.35 -4.45 -2.82
CA GLU A 300 3.01 -5.63 -3.62
C GLU A 300 3.12 -5.35 -5.13
N GLY A 301 3.91 -6.17 -5.84
CA GLY A 301 3.95 -6.15 -7.31
C GLY A 301 2.78 -6.93 -7.95
N PRO A 302 2.67 -6.92 -9.30
CA PRO A 302 3.68 -6.43 -10.25
C PRO A 302 3.40 -5.02 -10.80
N GLN A 303 2.27 -4.40 -10.47
CA GLN A 303 1.98 -3.03 -10.86
C GLN A 303 2.79 -2.03 -10.05
N ARG A 304 3.34 -1.03 -10.72
CA ARG A 304 4.10 0.08 -10.13
C ARG A 304 3.87 1.32 -10.97
N ILE A 305 3.74 2.48 -10.33
CA ILE A 305 3.62 3.78 -11.00
C ILE A 305 4.98 4.46 -10.88
N HIS A 306 5.78 4.36 -11.95
CA HIS A 306 7.11 4.96 -11.98
C HIS A 306 7.58 5.13 -13.43
N TRP A 307 8.02 6.32 -13.82
CA TRP A 307 8.50 6.59 -15.17
C TRP A 307 9.79 5.81 -15.52
N SER A 308 10.67 5.58 -14.54
CA SER A 308 11.96 4.93 -14.75
C SER A 308 11.95 3.47 -14.32
N ILE A 309 11.61 2.57 -15.23
CA ILE A 309 11.81 1.13 -15.03
C ILE A 309 13.04 0.63 -15.79
N ALA A 310 13.68 -0.40 -15.23
CA ALA A 310 14.80 -1.05 -15.89
C ALA A 310 14.36 -1.58 -17.27
N SER A 311 15.23 -1.45 -18.28
CA SER A 311 14.89 -1.81 -19.67
C SER A 311 14.54 -3.29 -19.87
N ASN A 312 14.87 -4.14 -18.91
CA ASN A 312 14.56 -5.57 -18.89
C ASN A 312 13.40 -5.93 -17.93
N ALA A 313 12.81 -4.95 -17.25
CA ALA A 313 11.65 -5.17 -16.40
C ALA A 313 10.41 -5.45 -17.25
N ARG A 314 9.51 -6.28 -16.73
CA ARG A 314 8.22 -6.52 -17.36
C ARG A 314 7.33 -5.29 -17.18
N HIS A 315 6.80 -4.79 -18.29
CA HIS A 315 5.77 -3.77 -18.31
C HIS A 315 4.42 -4.42 -17.94
N THR A 316 3.86 -4.03 -16.80
CA THR A 316 2.57 -4.56 -16.31
C THR A 316 1.45 -3.61 -16.69
N ALA A 317 0.54 -4.07 -17.56
CA ALA A 317 -0.68 -3.33 -17.85
C ALA A 317 -1.58 -3.27 -16.60
N LEU A 318 -2.15 -2.10 -16.35
CA LEU A 318 -3.13 -1.91 -15.29
C LEU A 318 -4.45 -2.55 -15.71
N GLU A 319 -4.97 -3.44 -14.85
CA GLU A 319 -6.22 -4.15 -15.07
C GLU A 319 -7.22 -3.87 -13.94
N PRO A 320 -8.54 -3.90 -14.22
CA PRO A 320 -9.57 -3.74 -13.20
C PRO A 320 -9.37 -4.69 -12.02
N GLY A 321 -9.49 -4.18 -10.79
CA GLY A 321 -9.22 -4.93 -9.57
C GLY A 321 -7.79 -4.77 -9.04
N MET A 322 -6.85 -4.26 -9.84
CA MET A 322 -5.55 -3.84 -9.29
C MET A 322 -5.70 -2.62 -8.39
N ILE A 323 -4.89 -2.56 -7.34
CA ILE A 323 -4.80 -1.43 -6.40
C ILE A 323 -3.36 -0.95 -6.37
N PHE A 324 -3.15 0.37 -6.31
CA PHE A 324 -1.84 0.96 -6.12
C PHE A 324 -1.90 2.29 -5.34
N SER A 325 -0.81 2.69 -4.70
CA SER A 325 -0.67 4.00 -4.06
C SER A 325 -0.49 5.13 -5.10
N ASP A 326 -1.08 6.29 -4.83
CA ASP A 326 -0.84 7.55 -5.54
C ASP A 326 -0.23 8.52 -4.53
N GLU A 327 1.10 8.55 -4.46
CA GLU A 327 1.89 9.14 -3.37
C GLU A 327 2.95 10.15 -3.85
N PRO A 328 2.65 11.15 -4.69
CA PRO A 328 3.63 12.16 -5.04
C PRO A 328 4.16 12.89 -3.79
N GLY A 329 5.38 13.39 -3.90
CA GLY A 329 6.02 14.13 -2.81
C GLY A 329 6.98 15.22 -3.27
N LEU A 330 7.50 15.99 -2.32
CA LEU A 330 8.56 16.95 -2.52
C LEU A 330 9.33 17.12 -1.21
N TYR A 331 10.66 17.01 -1.27
CA TYR A 331 11.52 16.94 -0.08
C TYR A 331 12.64 17.97 -0.19
N LEU A 332 12.63 18.97 0.68
CA LEU A 332 13.66 20.01 0.74
C LEU A 332 14.57 19.75 1.94
N ALA A 333 15.75 19.19 1.66
CA ALA A 333 16.72 18.78 2.67
C ALA A 333 16.97 19.88 3.71
N GLY A 334 16.85 19.52 5.00
CA GLY A 334 17.04 20.43 6.12
C GLY A 334 15.92 21.46 6.33
N LYS A 335 14.83 21.41 5.56
CA LYS A 335 13.69 22.32 5.69
C LYS A 335 12.39 21.60 6.05
N PHE A 336 11.81 20.87 5.10
CA PHE A 336 10.52 20.18 5.23
C PHE A 336 10.37 19.16 4.11
N GLY A 337 9.39 18.26 4.25
CA GLY A 337 8.92 17.46 3.14
C GLY A 337 7.41 17.32 3.14
N VAL A 338 6.91 16.96 1.97
CA VAL A 338 5.49 16.81 1.66
C VAL A 338 5.34 15.48 0.94
N ARG A 339 4.36 14.69 1.35
CA ARG A 339 3.85 13.55 0.59
C ARG A 339 2.35 13.46 0.84
N LEU A 340 1.59 13.20 -0.22
CA LEU A 340 0.15 13.06 -0.17
C LEU A 340 -0.25 11.78 -0.87
N GLU A 341 -0.91 10.89 -0.13
CA GLU A 341 -1.09 9.53 -0.61
C GLU A 341 -2.50 8.98 -0.39
N ASN A 342 -3.00 8.30 -1.41
CA ASN A 342 -4.19 7.47 -1.35
C ASN A 342 -3.94 6.15 -2.07
N LEU A 343 -4.60 5.09 -1.64
CA LEU A 343 -4.74 3.89 -2.47
C LEU A 343 -5.84 4.09 -3.51
N LEU A 344 -5.55 3.73 -4.76
CA LEU A 344 -6.45 3.81 -5.90
C LEU A 344 -6.76 2.41 -6.43
N LEU A 345 -8.04 2.12 -6.63
CA LEU A 345 -8.53 0.91 -7.28
C LEU A 345 -8.78 1.17 -8.76
N VAL A 346 -8.22 0.32 -9.64
CA VAL A 346 -8.50 0.34 -11.08
C VAL A 346 -9.90 -0.21 -11.33
N ARG A 347 -10.71 0.56 -12.05
CA ARG A 347 -12.10 0.24 -12.41
C ARG A 347 -12.29 0.26 -13.92
N GLU A 348 -13.20 -0.57 -14.40
CA GLU A 348 -13.77 -0.40 -15.73
C GLU A 348 -14.47 0.95 -15.82
N ALA A 349 -14.24 1.67 -16.91
CA ALA A 349 -14.98 2.89 -17.25
C ALA A 349 -15.96 2.58 -18.39
N GLU A 350 -15.76 3.20 -19.56
CA GLU A 350 -16.61 2.99 -20.73
C GLU A 350 -15.89 2.20 -21.82
N THR A 351 -16.66 1.52 -22.67
CA THR A 351 -16.18 0.98 -23.95
C THR A 351 -16.88 1.73 -25.08
N ASN A 352 -16.11 2.31 -25.97
CA ASN A 352 -16.62 3.05 -27.13
C ASN A 352 -15.81 2.74 -28.39
N ALA A 353 -16.01 3.51 -29.47
CA ALA A 353 -15.34 3.29 -30.75
C ALA A 353 -13.80 3.36 -30.69
N TYR A 354 -13.23 3.92 -29.62
CA TYR A 354 -11.78 4.03 -29.40
C TYR A 354 -11.22 2.91 -28.50
N GLY A 355 -12.08 2.02 -28.01
CA GLY A 355 -11.73 0.83 -27.22
C GLY A 355 -12.26 0.88 -25.79
N ARG A 356 -11.72 -0.01 -24.95
CA ARG A 356 -12.02 -0.12 -23.51
C ARG A 356 -11.21 0.93 -22.74
N PHE A 357 -11.88 1.71 -21.90
CA PHE A 357 -11.27 2.67 -21.00
C PHE A 357 -11.42 2.23 -19.55
N LEU A 358 -10.43 2.60 -18.74
CA LEU A 358 -10.35 2.39 -17.31
C LEU A 358 -10.33 3.74 -16.59
N SER A 359 -10.64 3.70 -15.30
CA SER A 359 -10.60 4.85 -14.38
C SER A 359 -10.09 4.41 -13.00
N LEU A 360 -9.82 5.38 -12.14
CA LEU A 360 -9.33 5.14 -10.78
C LEU A 360 -10.39 5.54 -9.74
N GLU A 361 -10.53 4.72 -8.71
CA GLU A 361 -11.39 4.95 -7.56
C GLU A 361 -10.52 5.09 -6.31
N PRO A 362 -10.45 6.26 -5.66
CA PRO A 362 -9.75 6.39 -4.38
C PRO A 362 -10.40 5.53 -3.31
N LEU A 363 -9.65 4.69 -2.61
CA LEU A 363 -10.10 3.90 -1.47
C LEU A 363 -9.94 4.68 -0.17
N THR A 364 -8.82 5.38 -0.01
CA THR A 364 -8.48 6.14 1.19
C THR A 364 -9.47 7.26 1.49
N LEU A 365 -9.91 7.32 2.75
CA LEU A 365 -10.84 8.30 3.28
C LEU A 365 -10.17 9.14 4.38
N ALA A 366 -9.43 10.17 4.00
CA ALA A 366 -8.83 11.11 4.94
C ALA A 366 -8.77 12.52 4.29
N PRO A 367 -9.21 13.59 4.97
CA PRO A 367 -9.20 14.92 4.37
C PRO A 367 -7.75 15.38 4.11
N PHE A 368 -7.50 16.02 2.96
CA PHE A 368 -6.32 16.86 2.78
C PHE A 368 -6.42 18.12 3.67
N ASP A 369 -5.33 18.50 4.33
CA ASP A 369 -5.32 19.68 5.20
C ASP A 369 -5.48 20.96 4.38
N ARG A 370 -6.55 21.70 4.62
CA ARG A 370 -6.87 22.93 3.88
C ARG A 370 -5.88 24.06 4.18
N ASP A 371 -5.23 24.02 5.33
CA ASP A 371 -4.30 25.08 5.76
C ASP A 371 -2.96 25.01 5.00
N THR A 372 -2.67 23.89 4.34
CA THR A 372 -1.46 23.69 3.52
C THR A 372 -1.69 24.02 2.04
N ILE A 373 -2.91 24.36 1.64
CA ILE A 373 -3.29 24.53 0.24
C ILE A 373 -3.43 26.02 -0.10
N ASP A 374 -2.85 26.43 -1.22
CA ASP A 374 -3.10 27.70 -1.88
C ASP A 374 -4.12 27.51 -3.03
N PRO A 375 -5.40 27.86 -2.84
CA PRO A 375 -6.43 27.67 -3.86
C PRO A 375 -6.18 28.44 -5.16
N SER A 376 -5.35 29.49 -5.13
CA SER A 376 -5.05 30.30 -6.31
C SER A 376 -4.21 29.55 -7.34
N LEU A 377 -3.46 28.53 -6.90
CA LEU A 377 -2.66 27.66 -7.77
C LEU A 377 -3.46 26.49 -8.35
N LEU A 378 -4.69 26.26 -7.87
CA LEU A 378 -5.57 25.20 -8.38
C LEU A 378 -6.36 25.71 -9.59
N SER A 379 -6.41 24.91 -10.65
CA SER A 379 -7.41 25.05 -11.70
C SER A 379 -8.82 24.81 -11.14
N ASP A 380 -9.85 25.31 -11.84
CA ASP A 380 -11.23 25.09 -11.42
C ASP A 380 -11.59 23.60 -11.38
N ARG A 381 -10.95 22.80 -12.25
CA ARG A 381 -11.09 21.34 -12.26
C ARG A 381 -10.50 20.70 -11.02
N GLU A 382 -9.25 21.03 -10.67
CA GLU A 382 -8.57 20.50 -9.47
C GLU A 382 -9.34 20.91 -8.20
N LEU A 383 -9.81 22.15 -8.11
CA LEU A 383 -10.61 22.63 -7.00
C LEU A 383 -11.94 21.85 -6.87
N ALA A 384 -12.64 21.62 -7.98
CA ALA A 384 -13.86 20.82 -7.98
C ALA A 384 -13.60 19.36 -7.57
N GLN A 385 -12.48 18.78 -8.00
CA GLN A 385 -12.07 17.42 -7.62
C GLN A 385 -11.77 17.32 -6.12
N LEU A 386 -11.01 18.27 -5.57
CA LEU A 386 -10.72 18.35 -4.14
C LEU A 386 -12.01 18.47 -3.31
N ASN A 387 -12.91 19.38 -3.69
CA ASN A 387 -14.18 19.57 -3.01
C ASN A 387 -15.08 18.33 -3.08
N ALA A 388 -15.11 17.64 -4.23
CA ALA A 388 -15.85 16.38 -4.37
C ALA A 388 -15.26 15.24 -3.52
N TYR A 389 -13.93 15.16 -3.44
CA TYR A 389 -13.25 14.21 -2.57
C TYR A 389 -13.55 14.48 -1.09
N HIS A 390 -13.42 15.73 -0.64
CA HIS A 390 -13.74 16.13 0.74
C HIS A 390 -15.21 15.87 1.10
N ALA A 391 -16.15 16.13 0.19
CA ALA A 391 -17.56 15.82 0.39
C ALA A 391 -17.78 14.30 0.60
N ARG A 392 -17.15 13.46 -0.23
CA ARG A 392 -17.20 12.00 -0.09
C ARG A 392 -16.61 11.53 1.24
N VAL A 393 -15.47 12.10 1.67
CA VAL A 393 -14.85 11.80 2.97
C VAL A 393 -15.82 12.13 4.11
N TYR A 394 -16.45 13.31 4.07
CA TYR A 394 -17.45 13.69 5.07
C TYR A 394 -18.63 12.74 5.11
N GLU A 395 -19.23 12.45 3.95
CA GLU A 395 -20.41 11.59 3.83
C GLU A 395 -20.13 10.18 4.35
N ALA A 396 -18.95 9.62 4.04
CA ALA A 396 -18.58 8.28 4.47
C ALA A 396 -18.29 8.20 5.98
N LEU A 397 -17.59 9.19 6.55
CA LEU A 397 -17.08 9.10 7.92
C LEU A 397 -18.02 9.70 8.98
N ALA A 398 -18.76 10.78 8.64
CA ALA A 398 -19.59 11.49 9.62
C ALA A 398 -20.59 10.61 10.40
N PRO A 399 -21.23 9.56 9.82
CA PRO A 399 -22.12 8.69 10.58
C PRO A 399 -21.45 7.90 11.71
N HIS A 400 -20.13 7.71 11.65
CA HIS A 400 -19.36 6.89 12.57
C HIS A 400 -18.60 7.68 13.65
N LEU A 401 -18.69 9.02 13.60
CA LEU A 401 -17.94 9.91 14.47
C LEU A 401 -18.81 10.51 15.57
N ASP A 402 -18.19 10.79 16.72
CA ASP A 402 -18.82 11.56 17.78
C ASP A 402 -19.18 12.98 17.31
N ALA A 403 -19.98 13.71 18.10
CA ALA A 403 -20.47 15.03 17.71
C ALA A 403 -19.36 16.05 17.47
N GLU A 404 -18.29 16.02 18.26
CA GLU A 404 -17.19 16.97 18.18
C GLU A 404 -16.30 16.68 16.98
N THR A 405 -15.88 15.43 16.81
CA THR A 405 -15.05 15.00 15.67
C THR A 405 -15.78 15.19 14.35
N ARG A 406 -17.08 14.91 14.29
CA ARG A 406 -17.92 15.18 13.11
C ARG A 406 -18.05 16.66 12.79
N ALA A 407 -18.17 17.53 13.80
CA ALA A 407 -18.23 18.97 13.60
C ALA A 407 -16.90 19.52 13.07
N TRP A 408 -15.78 19.03 13.62
CA TRP A 408 -14.45 19.33 13.10
C TRP A 408 -14.28 18.86 11.65
N LEU A 409 -14.64 17.60 11.35
CA LEU A 409 -14.55 17.05 10.00
C LEU A 409 -15.36 17.89 9.00
N ARG A 410 -16.57 18.33 9.36
CA ARG A 410 -17.40 19.22 8.53
C ARG A 410 -16.67 20.51 8.16
N GLY A 411 -15.93 21.08 9.10
CA GLY A 411 -15.15 22.30 8.87
C GLY A 411 -14.00 22.05 7.89
N VAL A 412 -13.19 21.03 8.14
CA VAL A 412 -12.00 20.73 7.31
C VAL A 412 -12.32 20.09 5.95
N THR A 413 -13.57 19.68 5.72
CA THR A 413 -14.07 19.17 4.42
C THR A 413 -15.04 20.14 3.73
N ALA A 414 -15.29 21.32 4.29
CA ALA A 414 -16.13 22.31 3.63
C ALA A 414 -15.48 22.80 2.31
N PRO A 415 -16.28 23.10 1.27
CA PRO A 415 -15.74 23.51 -0.02
C PRO A 415 -14.77 24.68 0.06
N LEU A 416 -13.64 24.57 -0.63
CA LEU A 416 -12.70 25.66 -0.88
C LEU A 416 -13.16 26.53 -2.05
N GLY A 417 -12.91 27.83 -1.93
CA GLY A 417 -13.06 28.83 -2.99
C GLY A 417 -11.72 29.47 -3.33
N LYS A 418 -11.68 30.25 -4.41
CA LYS A 418 -10.52 31.05 -4.82
C LYS A 418 -10.52 32.43 -4.19
#